data_AF-G4QAM5-F1
#
_entry.id   AF-G4QAM5-F1
#
_cell.length_a   1.000
_cell.length_b   1.000
_cell.length_c   1.000
_cell.angle_alpha   90.00
_cell.angle_beta   90.00
_cell.angle_gamma   90.00
#
_symmetry.space_group_name_H-M   'P 1'
#
loop_
_entity.id
_entity.type
_entity.pdbx_description
1 polymer ?
#
loop_
_entity_poly.entity_id
_entity_poly.type
_entity_poly.pdbx_seq_one_letter_code
_entity_poly.pdbx_strand_id
1 'polypeptide(L)'
;MKTYSLYESSFNSNDEKEKLQIAALAANDEKIQKWLKLNENQLLYIEYRDFKNVGTVQRKPENQSLLTNLACFILKKDSNESKGYRVINSYPIMGNEFELFSSGSFFKKSLNEQVDGLEDIYSQDFPYLYNLLKSYLNKNYKQLTNSDELEDLIGKYLDNISESEKQKLNNEIEEFQKKYKGIEDAKFLELFNPEIYIESPKDFLEMLHRTINNLGSKVDGIVNTISDRLKDMDIALSSDGISIGKTREISKSKSMGFSKTFTLTDIINFFRGKNKKN
;
A
#
# COMPACT_ATOMS: atom_id res chain seq x y z
N MET A 1 21.47 -18.34 24.25
CA MET A 1 21.13 -18.30 22.81
C MET A 1 22.26 -17.57 22.10
N LYS A 2 23.06 -18.25 21.26
CA LYS A 2 24.16 -17.60 20.53
C LYS A 2 23.57 -16.89 19.31
N THR A 3 23.50 -15.57 19.32
CA THR A 3 23.16 -14.78 18.14
C THR A 3 24.36 -14.78 17.21
N TYR A 4 24.29 -15.59 16.16
CA TYR A 4 25.29 -15.53 15.08
C TYR A 4 25.03 -14.25 14.29
N SER A 5 25.90 -13.25 14.45
CA SER A 5 25.93 -12.13 13.52
C SER A 5 26.36 -12.68 12.16
N LEU A 6 25.55 -12.45 11.13
CA LEU A 6 25.90 -12.80 9.74
C LEU A 6 27.05 -11.95 9.20
N TYR A 7 27.38 -10.88 9.92
CA TYR A 7 28.38 -9.90 9.52
C TYR A 7 29.36 -9.61 10.65
N GLU A 8 30.62 -9.41 10.27
CA GLU A 8 31.60 -8.73 11.10
C GLU A 8 31.88 -7.37 10.48
N SER A 9 31.90 -6.31 11.27
CA SER A 9 32.21 -4.98 10.76
C SER A 9 33.13 -4.22 11.70
N SER A 10 33.91 -3.33 11.11
CA SER A 10 34.96 -2.59 11.79
C SER A 10 35.15 -1.23 11.14
N PHE A 11 35.14 -0.17 11.96
CA PHE A 11 35.59 1.16 11.52
C PHE A 11 37.08 1.12 11.19
N ASN A 12 37.56 2.03 10.33
CA ASN A 12 39.00 2.05 10.02
C ASN A 12 39.85 2.41 11.25
N SER A 13 39.30 3.20 12.18
CA SER A 13 39.93 3.56 13.45
C SER A 13 38.92 4.00 14.52
N ASN A 14 39.34 4.03 15.79
CA ASN A 14 38.52 4.59 16.87
C ASN A 14 38.32 6.10 16.71
N ASP A 15 39.35 6.85 16.33
CA ASP A 15 39.26 8.30 16.10
C ASP A 15 38.24 8.64 15.00
N GLU A 16 38.20 7.85 13.93
CA GLU A 16 37.20 8.01 12.87
C GLU A 16 35.80 7.68 13.36
N LYS A 17 35.63 6.59 14.12
CA LYS A 17 34.36 6.24 14.76
C LYS A 17 33.83 7.40 15.61
N GLU A 18 34.68 8.04 16.42
CA GLU A 18 34.28 9.16 17.28
C GLU A 18 33.85 10.39 16.47
N LYS A 19 34.59 10.74 15.41
CA LYS A 19 34.22 11.83 14.49
C LYS A 19 32.88 11.58 13.81
N LEU A 20 32.69 10.36 13.30
CA LEU A 20 31.44 9.94 12.67
C LEU A 20 30.29 9.95 13.67
N GLN A 21 30.51 9.54 14.91
CA GLN A 21 29.48 9.59 15.96
C GLN A 21 29.03 11.03 16.22
N ILE A 22 29.96 11.97 16.35
CA ILE A 22 29.63 13.39 16.55
C ILE A 22 28.81 13.93 15.37
N ALA A 23 29.25 13.65 14.14
CA ALA A 23 28.56 14.09 12.93
C ALA A 23 27.15 13.45 12.79
N ALA A 24 27.03 12.15 13.08
CA ALA A 24 25.78 11.43 13.07
C ALA A 24 24.77 11.99 14.06
N LEU A 25 25.21 12.26 15.30
CA LEU A 25 24.37 12.85 16.33
C LEU A 25 23.91 14.26 15.95
N ALA A 26 24.79 15.09 15.39
CA ALA A 26 24.44 16.44 14.94
C ALA A 26 23.45 16.42 13.76
N ALA A 27 23.67 15.53 12.78
CA ALA A 27 22.80 15.41 11.61
C ALA A 27 21.39 14.86 11.95
N ASN A 28 21.25 14.15 13.07
CA ASN A 28 20.01 13.54 13.51
C ASN A 28 19.40 14.21 14.77
N ASP A 29 19.83 15.42 15.15
CA ASP A 29 19.43 16.05 16.42
C ASP A 29 17.90 16.15 16.55
N GLU A 30 17.18 16.62 15.53
CA GLU A 30 15.72 16.73 15.57
C GLU A 30 15.03 15.37 15.82
N LYS A 31 15.51 14.30 15.17
CA LYS A 31 15.01 12.93 15.35
C LYS A 31 15.25 12.45 16.78
N ILE A 32 16.43 12.74 17.34
CA ILE A 32 16.80 12.39 18.71
C ILE A 32 15.90 13.14 19.71
N GLN A 33 15.71 14.45 19.54
CA GLN A 33 14.86 15.26 20.42
C GLN A 33 13.40 14.79 20.41
N LYS A 34 12.87 14.37 19.25
CA LYS A 34 11.54 13.76 19.15
C LYS A 34 11.47 12.44 19.92
N TRP A 35 12.42 11.53 19.71
CA TRP A 35 12.48 10.24 20.40
C TRP A 35 12.63 10.38 21.93
N LEU A 36 13.39 11.37 22.40
CA LEU A 36 13.57 11.65 23.83
C LEU A 36 12.26 12.01 24.55
N LYS A 37 11.31 12.65 23.84
CA LYS A 37 10.01 13.03 24.40
C LYS A 37 9.01 11.88 24.52
N LEU A 38 9.27 10.76 23.84
CA LEU A 38 8.42 9.58 23.93
C LEU A 38 8.63 8.89 25.28
N ASN A 39 7.60 8.31 25.89
CA ASN A 39 7.69 7.66 27.22
C ASN A 39 8.24 6.22 27.19
N GLU A 40 8.83 5.81 26.07
CA GLU A 40 9.19 4.43 25.83
C GLU A 40 10.69 4.16 26.02
N ASN A 41 11.02 3.02 26.61
CA ASN A 41 12.38 2.49 26.81
C ASN A 41 13.00 1.89 25.54
N GLN A 42 12.57 2.36 24.36
CA GLN A 42 13.03 1.87 23.07
C GLN A 42 14.43 2.38 22.73
N LEU A 43 15.16 1.60 21.93
CA LEU A 43 16.43 2.00 21.34
C LEU A 43 16.18 2.87 20.10
N LEU A 44 17.02 3.88 19.87
CA LEU A 44 16.98 4.66 18.65
C LEU A 44 18.18 4.30 17.77
N TYR A 45 17.89 4.03 16.50
CA TYR A 45 18.90 3.79 15.48
C TYR A 45 19.01 5.04 14.62
N ILE A 46 20.23 5.55 14.50
CA ILE A 46 20.55 6.65 13.59
C ILE A 46 21.61 6.20 12.60
N GLU A 47 21.41 6.57 11.35
CA GLU A 47 22.34 6.32 10.27
C GLU A 47 23.11 7.58 9.95
N TYR A 48 24.31 7.35 9.43
CA TYR A 48 25.13 8.41 8.89
C TYR A 48 25.88 7.91 7.66
N ARG A 49 25.81 8.70 6.60
CA ARG A 49 26.53 8.46 5.36
C ARG A 49 27.64 9.49 5.24
N ASP A 50 28.87 9.01 5.14
CA ASP A 50 30.02 9.85 4.80
C ASP A 50 30.30 9.79 3.29
N PHE A 51 31.01 10.79 2.77
CA PHE A 51 31.52 10.76 1.41
C PHE A 51 32.76 9.87 1.29
N LYS A 52 33.42 9.56 2.40
CA LYS A 52 34.58 8.66 2.46
C LYS A 52 34.19 7.29 2.97
N ASN A 53 35.03 6.30 2.70
CA ASN A 53 34.92 4.99 3.32
C ASN A 53 35.13 5.11 4.84
N VAL A 54 34.21 4.55 5.62
CA VAL A 54 34.20 4.62 7.09
C VAL A 54 34.64 3.32 7.77
N GLY A 55 34.71 2.23 7.01
CA GLY A 55 35.04 0.91 7.53
C GLY A 55 34.80 -0.22 6.55
N THR A 56 34.88 -1.44 7.07
CA THR A 56 34.63 -2.69 6.34
C THR A 56 33.48 -3.45 6.95
N VAL A 57 32.73 -4.17 6.10
CA VAL A 57 31.72 -5.16 6.49
C VAL A 57 32.09 -6.47 5.80
N GLN A 58 32.18 -7.56 6.56
CA GLN A 58 32.50 -8.90 6.08
C GLN A 58 31.30 -9.82 6.26
N ARG A 59 30.80 -10.37 5.15
CA ARG A 59 29.70 -11.34 5.16
C ARG A 59 30.22 -12.74 5.43
N LYS A 60 29.64 -13.42 6.42
CA LYS A 60 29.93 -14.84 6.70
C LYS A 60 28.92 -15.73 5.97
N PRO A 61 29.34 -16.88 5.42
CA PRO A 61 30.69 -17.47 5.46
C PRO A 61 31.61 -17.06 4.30
N GLU A 62 31.12 -16.19 3.40
CA GLU A 62 31.77 -15.84 2.13
C GLU A 62 33.15 -15.18 2.32
N ASN A 63 33.44 -14.67 3.54
CA ASN A 63 34.69 -14.00 3.93
C ASN A 63 35.05 -12.79 3.04
N GLN A 64 34.14 -12.34 2.17
CA GLN A 64 34.31 -11.16 1.35
C GLN A 64 34.18 -9.91 2.22
N SER A 65 35.26 -9.13 2.30
CA SER A 65 35.27 -7.83 2.96
C SER A 65 34.88 -6.75 1.97
N LEU A 66 33.89 -5.94 2.34
CA LEU A 66 33.34 -4.87 1.53
C LEU A 66 33.56 -3.53 2.23
N LEU A 67 34.07 -2.56 1.49
CA LEU A 67 34.21 -1.18 1.94
C LEU A 67 32.83 -0.52 1.99
N THR A 68 32.53 0.20 3.08
CA THR A 68 31.29 0.97 3.20
C THR A 68 31.55 2.42 3.59
N ASN A 69 30.64 3.31 3.21
CA ASN A 69 30.60 4.71 3.64
C ASN A 69 29.42 5.00 4.59
N LEU A 70 28.79 3.95 5.12
CA LEU A 70 27.63 4.04 6.01
C LEU A 70 27.96 3.49 7.40
N ALA A 71 27.44 4.16 8.41
CA ALA A 71 27.52 3.75 9.80
C ALA A 71 26.16 3.84 10.49
N CYS A 72 25.92 2.92 11.42
CA CYS A 72 24.77 2.92 12.31
C CYS A 72 25.24 3.16 13.75
N PHE A 73 24.48 3.99 14.48
CA PHE A 73 24.68 4.23 15.91
C PHE A 73 23.39 3.91 16.66
N ILE A 74 23.53 3.15 17.74
CA ILE A 74 22.41 2.72 18.58
C ILE A 74 22.44 3.54 19.87
N LEU A 75 21.37 4.29 20.10
CA LEU A 75 21.17 5.15 21.25
C LEU A 75 20.21 4.48 22.23
N LYS A 76 20.48 4.66 23.52
CA LYS A 76 19.61 4.26 24.62
C LYS A 76 19.38 5.46 25.54
N LYS A 77 18.13 5.67 25.95
CA LYS A 77 17.80 6.70 26.95
C LYS A 77 18.56 6.42 28.25
N ASP A 78 19.16 7.46 28.80
CA ASP A 78 19.91 7.38 30.05
C ASP A 78 19.77 8.71 30.77
N SER A 79 18.99 8.71 31.86
CA SER A 79 18.73 9.91 32.66
C SER A 79 19.97 10.41 33.42
N ASN A 80 21.03 9.61 33.51
CA ASN A 80 22.29 10.02 34.14
C ASN A 80 23.20 10.78 33.17
N GLU A 81 22.93 10.71 31.87
CA GLU A 81 23.66 11.45 30.84
C GLU A 81 23.07 12.84 30.68
N SER A 82 23.92 13.86 30.56
CA SER A 82 23.48 15.26 30.36
C SER A 82 22.60 15.45 29.11
N LYS A 83 22.78 14.59 28.10
CA LYS A 83 22.00 14.60 26.85
C LYS A 83 20.70 13.80 26.93
N GLY A 84 20.45 13.09 28.03
CA GLY A 84 19.32 12.17 28.20
C GLY A 84 19.46 10.84 27.47
N TYR A 85 20.59 10.58 26.82
CA TYR A 85 20.90 9.33 26.13
C TYR A 85 22.41 9.04 26.10
N ARG A 86 22.74 7.78 25.85
CA ARG A 86 24.10 7.33 25.49
C ARG A 86 24.10 6.48 24.24
N VAL A 87 25.21 6.50 23.51
CA VAL A 87 25.46 5.57 22.40
C VAL A 87 25.94 4.24 23.00
N ILE A 88 25.17 3.17 22.80
CA ILE A 88 25.46 1.84 23.36
C ILE A 88 26.18 0.92 22.36
N ASN A 89 26.06 1.20 21.06
CA ASN A 89 26.76 0.46 20.02
C ASN A 89 26.91 1.31 18.75
N SER A 90 27.87 0.96 17.92
CA SER A 90 28.14 1.61 16.65
C SER A 90 28.85 0.63 15.72
N TYR A 91 28.45 0.59 14.45
CA TYR A 91 29.13 -0.26 13.48
C TYR A 91 28.89 0.24 12.04
N PRO A 92 29.86 0.02 11.12
CA PRO A 92 29.61 0.19 9.70
C PRO A 92 28.55 -0.80 9.19
N ILE A 93 27.75 -0.38 8.22
CA ILE A 93 26.67 -1.18 7.61
C ILE A 93 26.75 -1.15 6.08
N MET A 94 26.18 -2.14 5.40
CA MET A 94 26.07 -2.11 3.93
C MET A 94 24.86 -1.29 3.49
N GLY A 95 24.95 -0.62 2.33
CA GLY A 95 23.88 0.23 1.80
C GLY A 95 22.53 -0.46 1.62
N ASN A 96 22.54 -1.76 1.32
CA ASN A 96 21.32 -2.54 1.12
C ASN A 96 20.85 -3.27 2.38
N GLU A 97 21.62 -3.21 3.48
CA GLU A 97 21.29 -3.92 4.72
C GLU A 97 20.25 -3.19 5.56
N PHE A 98 20.19 -1.85 5.48
CA PHE A 98 19.19 -1.14 6.27
C PHE A 98 17.76 -1.49 5.86
N GLU A 99 17.51 -1.68 4.56
CA GLU A 99 16.23 -2.20 4.04
C GLU A 99 15.90 -3.61 4.56
N LEU A 100 16.92 -4.43 4.87
CA LEU A 100 16.75 -5.75 5.46
C LEU A 100 16.55 -5.70 6.99
N PHE A 101 17.19 -4.76 7.68
CA PHE A 101 17.00 -4.55 9.12
C PHE A 101 15.65 -3.89 9.44
N SER A 102 15.14 -3.02 8.56
CA SER A 102 13.80 -2.43 8.66
C SER A 102 12.69 -3.42 8.28
N SER A 103 12.98 -4.47 7.48
CA SER A 103 11.99 -5.48 7.04
C SER A 103 11.97 -6.79 7.86
N GLY A 104 12.94 -7.03 8.76
CA GLY A 104 13.00 -8.21 9.62
C GLY A 104 12.01 -8.20 10.82
N SER A 105 11.24 -9.28 10.99
CA SER A 105 10.08 -9.35 11.91
C SER A 105 10.37 -9.17 13.40
N PHE A 106 11.63 -9.29 13.85
CA PHE A 106 12.02 -9.05 15.24
C PHE A 106 12.18 -7.55 15.57
N PHE A 107 12.39 -6.70 14.57
CA PHE A 107 12.56 -5.25 14.73
C PHE A 107 11.27 -4.45 14.48
N LYS A 108 10.31 -5.00 13.72
CA LYS A 108 8.98 -4.38 13.49
C LYS A 108 8.27 -3.98 14.78
N LYS A 109 8.41 -4.73 15.88
CA LYS A 109 7.64 -4.45 17.11
C LYS A 109 8.02 -3.16 17.83
N SER A 110 9.25 -2.66 17.66
CA SER A 110 9.70 -1.40 18.28
C SER A 110 9.70 -0.22 17.32
N LEU A 111 9.74 -0.45 16.00
CA LEU A 111 9.57 0.63 15.01
C LEU A 111 8.10 0.91 14.71
N ASN A 112 7.21 -0.08 14.82
CA ASN A 112 5.78 0.11 14.60
C ASN A 112 5.19 1.16 15.55
N GLU A 113 5.61 1.25 16.81
CA GLU A 113 5.07 2.29 17.73
C GLU A 113 5.47 3.73 17.32
N GLN A 114 6.54 3.93 16.51
CA GLN A 114 6.88 5.23 15.91
C GLN A 114 6.32 5.42 14.49
N VAL A 115 6.08 4.32 13.76
CA VAL A 115 5.48 4.32 12.41
C VAL A 115 3.95 4.42 12.49
N ASP A 116 3.31 3.99 13.59
CA ASP A 116 1.87 4.12 13.81
C ASP A 116 1.44 5.60 13.73
N GLY A 117 2.28 6.53 14.19
CA GLY A 117 2.02 7.98 14.05
C GLY A 117 2.24 8.56 12.65
N LEU A 118 2.98 7.87 11.76
CA LEU A 118 3.16 8.24 10.34
C LEU A 118 2.12 7.54 9.45
N GLU A 119 1.71 6.32 9.79
CA GLU A 119 0.56 5.63 9.18
C GLU A 119 -0.71 6.48 9.31
N ASP A 120 -0.88 7.18 10.44
CA ASP A 120 -1.98 8.13 10.65
C ASP A 120 -1.95 9.35 9.72
N ILE A 121 -0.77 9.80 9.24
CA ILE A 121 -0.66 10.96 8.35
C ILE A 121 -0.90 10.55 6.89
N TYR A 122 -0.35 9.40 6.47
CA TYR A 122 -0.48 8.95 5.09
C TYR A 122 -1.85 8.33 4.78
N SER A 123 -2.47 7.70 5.78
CA SER A 123 -3.87 7.27 5.68
C SER A 123 -4.86 8.43 5.57
N GLN A 124 -4.47 9.67 5.91
CA GLN A 124 -5.33 10.84 5.74
C GLN A 124 -5.30 11.40 4.31
N ASP A 125 -4.13 11.41 3.67
CA ASP A 125 -3.98 11.97 2.32
C ASP A 125 -4.53 11.04 1.24
N PHE A 126 -4.33 9.72 1.39
CA PHE A 126 -4.76 8.71 0.39
C PHE A 126 -5.40 7.47 1.05
N PRO A 127 -6.51 7.61 1.81
CA PRO A 127 -7.13 6.52 2.55
C PRO A 127 -7.55 5.31 1.71
N TYR A 128 -8.08 5.49 0.50
CA TYR A 128 -8.56 4.37 -0.32
C TYR A 128 -7.40 3.57 -0.92
N LEU A 129 -6.34 4.27 -1.36
CA LEU A 129 -5.12 3.65 -1.85
C LEU A 129 -4.39 2.92 -0.71
N TYR A 130 -4.29 3.54 0.46
CA TYR A 130 -3.74 2.91 1.66
C TYR A 130 -4.50 1.63 2.04
N ASN A 131 -5.84 1.69 2.04
CA ASN A 131 -6.68 0.55 2.39
C ASN A 131 -6.50 -0.63 1.42
N LEU A 132 -6.40 -0.37 0.11
CA LEU A 132 -6.09 -1.41 -0.88
C LEU A 132 -4.78 -2.13 -0.52
N LEU A 133 -3.71 -1.36 -0.25
CA LEU A 133 -2.38 -1.91 0.00
C LEU A 133 -2.32 -2.72 1.30
N LYS A 134 -2.90 -2.20 2.39
CA LYS A 134 -2.88 -2.87 3.69
C LYS A 134 -3.85 -4.06 3.78
N SER A 135 -5.05 -3.93 3.21
CA SER A 135 -6.09 -4.95 3.38
C SER A 135 -5.93 -6.10 2.40
N TYR A 136 -5.55 -5.83 1.14
CA TYR A 136 -5.53 -6.83 0.08
C TYR A 136 -4.13 -7.18 -0.44
N LEU A 137 -3.15 -6.27 -0.33
CA LEU A 137 -1.77 -6.49 -0.79
C LEU A 137 -0.78 -6.65 0.38
N ASN A 138 -1.20 -7.33 1.45
CA ASN A 138 -0.34 -7.70 2.57
C ASN A 138 0.28 -9.10 2.38
N LYS A 139 1.21 -9.51 3.26
CA LYS A 139 1.88 -10.83 3.19
C LYS A 139 0.94 -12.04 3.13
N ASN A 140 -0.31 -11.88 3.57
CA ASN A 140 -1.30 -12.94 3.61
C ASN A 140 -2.22 -12.95 2.37
N TYR A 141 -1.96 -12.12 1.36
CA TYR A 141 -2.82 -12.01 0.17
C TYR A 141 -3.10 -13.36 -0.49
N LYS A 142 -2.08 -14.25 -0.58
CA LYS A 142 -2.22 -15.58 -1.18
C LYS A 142 -3.27 -16.44 -0.48
N GLN A 143 -3.41 -16.29 0.83
CA GLN A 143 -4.42 -17.02 1.61
C GLN A 143 -5.84 -16.51 1.35
N LEU A 144 -5.97 -15.23 1.01
CA LEU A 144 -7.26 -14.59 0.76
C LEU A 144 -7.75 -14.82 -0.68
N THR A 145 -6.84 -14.86 -1.64
CA THR A 145 -7.21 -14.84 -3.06
C THR A 145 -6.88 -16.11 -3.82
N ASN A 146 -6.01 -17.00 -3.32
CA ASN A 146 -5.52 -18.17 -4.08
C ASN A 146 -4.97 -17.81 -5.48
N SER A 147 -4.50 -16.57 -5.71
CA SER A 147 -3.86 -16.15 -6.96
C SER A 147 -2.50 -15.55 -6.69
N ASP A 148 -1.56 -15.79 -7.60
CA ASP A 148 -0.22 -15.22 -7.60
C ASP A 148 -0.13 -13.97 -8.49
N GLU A 149 -1.13 -13.69 -9.32
CA GLU A 149 -1.17 -12.56 -10.24
C GLU A 149 -1.76 -11.33 -9.56
N LEU A 150 -1.07 -10.19 -9.67
CA LEU A 150 -1.43 -8.94 -9.00
C LEU A 150 -2.78 -8.39 -9.50
N GLU A 151 -3.04 -8.55 -10.79
CA GLU A 151 -4.26 -8.18 -11.49
C GLU A 151 -5.49 -8.87 -10.88
N ASP A 152 -5.39 -10.16 -10.58
CA ASP A 152 -6.46 -10.93 -9.96
C ASP A 152 -6.77 -10.43 -8.54
N LEU A 153 -5.75 -10.06 -7.78
CA LEU A 153 -5.91 -9.51 -6.42
C LEU A 153 -6.69 -8.20 -6.46
N ILE A 154 -6.28 -7.32 -7.37
CA ILE A 154 -6.93 -6.03 -7.59
C ILE A 154 -8.36 -6.23 -8.07
N GLY A 155 -8.59 -7.13 -9.03
CA GLY A 155 -9.94 -7.47 -9.50
C GLY A 155 -10.85 -7.88 -8.35
N LYS A 156 -10.38 -8.80 -7.49
CA LYS A 156 -11.14 -9.24 -6.30
C LYS A 156 -11.37 -8.11 -5.30
N TYR A 157 -10.41 -7.22 -5.08
CA TYR A 157 -10.63 -6.05 -4.24
C TYR A 157 -11.71 -5.14 -4.82
N LEU A 158 -11.60 -4.80 -6.10
CA LEU A 158 -12.54 -3.93 -6.79
C LEU A 158 -13.95 -4.52 -6.82
N ASP A 159 -14.09 -5.84 -6.93
CA ASP A 159 -15.39 -6.51 -6.85
C ASP A 159 -16.05 -6.41 -5.46
N ASN A 160 -15.27 -6.19 -4.40
CA ASN A 160 -15.75 -6.14 -3.02
C ASN A 160 -16.06 -4.72 -2.51
N ILE A 161 -15.64 -3.68 -3.22
CA ILE A 161 -15.92 -2.28 -2.86
C ILE A 161 -17.03 -1.67 -3.71
N SER A 162 -17.69 -0.64 -3.19
CA SER A 162 -18.76 0.07 -3.91
C SER A 162 -18.22 0.90 -5.08
N GLU A 163 -19.08 1.21 -6.07
CA GLU A 163 -18.70 2.10 -7.18
C GLU A 163 -18.24 3.49 -6.72
N SER A 164 -18.83 4.01 -5.63
CA SER A 164 -18.38 5.28 -5.05
C SER A 164 -16.95 5.18 -4.51
N GLU A 165 -16.59 4.07 -3.87
CA GLU A 165 -15.22 3.84 -3.38
C GLU A 165 -14.24 3.64 -4.53
N LYS A 166 -14.65 2.96 -5.62
CA LYS A 166 -13.83 2.86 -6.84
C LYS A 166 -13.52 4.24 -7.43
N GLN A 167 -14.51 5.13 -7.51
CA GLN A 167 -14.31 6.50 -8.00
C GLN A 167 -13.36 7.29 -7.10
N LYS A 168 -13.50 7.18 -5.78
CA LYS A 168 -12.60 7.85 -4.83
C LYS A 168 -11.17 7.32 -4.92
N LEU A 169 -11.00 6.00 -5.02
CA LEU A 169 -9.70 5.39 -5.28
C LEU A 169 -9.09 5.90 -6.58
N ASN A 170 -9.88 5.98 -7.65
CA ASN A 170 -9.40 6.51 -8.94
C ASN A 170 -8.93 7.96 -8.83
N ASN A 171 -9.68 8.81 -8.12
CA ASN A 171 -9.30 10.19 -7.87
C ASN A 171 -8.00 10.29 -7.04
N GLU A 172 -7.84 9.46 -6.00
CA GLU A 172 -6.61 9.42 -5.21
C GLU A 172 -5.39 9.03 -6.03
N ILE A 173 -5.53 8.08 -6.98
CA ILE A 173 -4.44 7.71 -7.90
C ILE A 173 -4.02 8.92 -8.74
N GLU A 174 -4.99 9.64 -9.32
CA GLU A 174 -4.73 10.84 -10.12
C GLU A 174 -4.08 11.95 -9.30
N GLU A 175 -4.59 12.20 -8.09
CA GLU A 175 -4.03 13.18 -7.16
C GLU A 175 -2.62 12.82 -6.72
N PHE A 176 -2.35 11.54 -6.44
CA PHE A 176 -1.03 11.03 -6.10
C PHE A 176 -0.03 11.27 -7.23
N GLN A 177 -0.36 10.82 -8.44
CA GLN A 177 0.50 10.98 -9.62
C GLN A 177 0.75 12.47 -9.94
N LYS A 178 -0.27 13.32 -9.75
CA LYS A 178 -0.12 14.77 -9.91
C LYS A 178 0.77 15.39 -8.83
N LYS A 179 0.60 15.02 -7.56
CA LYS A 179 1.33 15.57 -6.42
C LYS A 179 2.81 15.19 -6.45
N TYR A 180 3.13 13.97 -6.92
CA TYR A 180 4.49 13.42 -6.91
C TYR A 180 5.08 13.20 -8.31
N LYS A 181 4.65 14.02 -9.28
CA LYS A 181 5.07 13.91 -10.68
C LYS A 181 6.60 13.85 -10.84
N GLY A 182 7.11 12.78 -11.46
CA GLY A 182 8.53 12.54 -11.71
C GLY A 182 9.29 11.88 -10.56
N ILE A 183 8.64 11.62 -9.42
CA ILE A 183 9.18 10.92 -8.25
C ILE A 183 8.15 9.94 -7.65
N GLU A 184 7.21 9.46 -8.46
CA GLU A 184 6.07 8.65 -8.04
C GLU A 184 6.52 7.37 -7.34
N ASP A 185 7.51 6.66 -7.90
CA ASP A 185 7.98 5.38 -7.36
C ASP A 185 8.61 5.54 -5.98
N ALA A 186 9.54 6.49 -5.83
CA ALA A 186 10.21 6.76 -4.56
C ALA A 186 9.20 7.15 -3.48
N LYS A 187 8.22 8.02 -3.83
CA LYS A 187 7.19 8.45 -2.89
C LYS A 187 6.20 7.35 -2.56
N PHE A 188 5.86 6.49 -3.51
CA PHE A 188 4.96 5.37 -3.25
C PHE A 188 5.58 4.38 -2.26
N LEU A 189 6.85 4.03 -2.45
CA LEU A 189 7.57 3.13 -1.56
C LEU A 189 7.75 3.75 -0.16
N GLU A 190 8.06 5.05 -0.08
CA GLU A 190 8.18 5.78 1.18
C GLU A 190 6.86 5.83 1.96
N LEU A 191 5.75 6.14 1.28
CA LEU A 191 4.45 6.39 1.93
C LEU A 191 3.72 5.11 2.32
N PHE A 192 3.79 4.08 1.46
CA PHE A 192 2.95 2.90 1.63
C PHE A 192 3.71 1.67 2.11
N ASN A 193 5.02 1.60 1.84
CA ASN A 193 5.88 0.46 2.19
C ASN A 193 5.19 -0.91 1.94
N PRO A 194 4.81 -1.21 0.68
CA PRO A 194 3.99 -2.36 0.36
C PRO A 194 4.68 -3.65 0.82
N GLU A 195 3.92 -4.59 1.38
CA GLU A 195 4.52 -5.85 1.83
C GLU A 195 4.80 -6.84 0.68
N ILE A 196 4.21 -6.57 -0.49
CA ILE A 196 4.47 -7.29 -1.74
C ILE A 196 5.45 -6.49 -2.60
N TYR A 197 6.25 -7.21 -3.38
CA TYR A 197 7.15 -6.59 -4.34
C TYR A 197 6.34 -6.02 -5.51
N ILE A 198 6.49 -4.72 -5.76
CA ILE A 198 5.93 -4.01 -6.91
C ILE A 198 7.12 -3.47 -7.70
N GLU A 199 7.35 -4.02 -8.89
CA GLU A 199 8.52 -3.68 -9.72
C GLU A 199 8.54 -2.19 -10.11
N SER A 200 7.38 -1.66 -10.47
CA SER A 200 7.19 -0.27 -10.89
C SER A 200 5.88 0.26 -10.30
N PRO A 201 5.93 1.03 -9.19
CA PRO A 201 4.75 1.65 -8.61
C PRO A 201 3.95 2.50 -9.61
N LYS A 202 4.64 3.20 -10.52
CA LYS A 202 3.99 3.93 -11.60
C LYS A 202 3.14 3.02 -12.50
N ASP A 203 3.70 1.92 -13.01
CA ASP A 203 2.97 0.99 -13.89
C ASP A 203 1.81 0.32 -13.14
N PHE A 204 2.02 0.03 -11.86
CA PHE A 204 0.98 -0.48 -10.97
C PHE A 204 -0.19 0.50 -10.83
N LEU A 205 0.07 1.79 -10.57
CA LEU A 205 -0.96 2.81 -10.47
C LEU A 205 -1.71 3.00 -11.80
N GLU A 206 -1.00 2.99 -12.93
CA GLU A 206 -1.60 3.06 -14.26
C GLU A 206 -2.47 1.83 -14.58
N MET A 207 -2.05 0.64 -14.16
CA MET A 207 -2.85 -0.58 -14.27
C MET A 207 -4.12 -0.50 -13.41
N LEU A 208 -4.01 -0.03 -12.17
CA LEU A 208 -5.14 0.13 -11.26
C LEU A 208 -6.18 1.11 -11.82
N HIS A 209 -5.73 2.28 -12.30
CA HIS A 209 -6.56 3.29 -12.96
C HIS A 209 -7.28 2.72 -14.19
N ARG A 210 -6.56 2.02 -15.08
CA ARG A 210 -7.15 1.34 -16.24
C ARG A 210 -8.19 0.30 -15.84
N THR A 211 -7.93 -0.46 -14.79
CA THR A 211 -8.81 -1.54 -14.33
C THR A 211 -10.12 -0.98 -13.79
N ILE A 212 -10.06 0.08 -12.99
CA ILE A 212 -11.25 0.77 -12.47
C ILE A 212 -12.11 1.32 -13.62
N ASN A 213 -11.49 2.01 -14.59
CA ASN A 213 -12.21 2.62 -15.72
C ASN A 213 -12.78 1.58 -16.70
N ASN A 214 -12.10 0.45 -16.89
CA ASN A 214 -12.58 -0.64 -17.75
C ASN A 214 -13.75 -1.43 -17.13
N LEU A 215 -13.86 -1.49 -15.80
CA LEU A 215 -15.00 -2.10 -15.14
C LEU A 215 -16.28 -1.27 -15.36
N GLY A 216 -16.18 0.06 -15.35
CA GLY A 216 -17.31 0.94 -15.67
C GLY A 216 -17.79 0.77 -17.11
N SER A 217 -16.87 0.78 -18.08
CA SER A 217 -17.22 0.72 -19.50
C SER A 217 -17.86 -0.59 -19.94
N LYS A 218 -17.53 -1.73 -19.32
CA LYS A 218 -18.21 -3.01 -19.56
C LYS A 218 -19.68 -2.97 -19.16
N VAL A 219 -19.99 -2.33 -18.03
CA VAL A 219 -21.37 -2.20 -17.55
C VAL A 219 -22.15 -1.27 -18.48
N ASP A 220 -21.59 -0.12 -18.84
CA ASP A 220 -22.23 0.82 -19.76
C ASP A 220 -22.46 0.21 -21.15
N GLY A 221 -21.52 -0.57 -21.66
CA GLY A 221 -21.67 -1.30 -22.93
C GLY A 221 -22.83 -2.30 -22.90
N ILE A 222 -23.00 -3.05 -21.79
CA ILE A 222 -24.11 -3.98 -21.62
C ILE A 222 -25.44 -3.23 -21.48
N VAL A 223 -25.47 -2.15 -20.69
CA VAL A 223 -26.67 -1.32 -20.51
C VAL A 223 -27.12 -0.69 -21.82
N ASN A 224 -26.19 -0.15 -22.61
CA ASN A 224 -26.48 0.41 -23.92
C ASN A 224 -26.99 -0.67 -24.89
N THR A 225 -26.35 -1.83 -24.92
CA THR A 225 -26.80 -2.97 -25.76
C THR A 225 -28.21 -3.44 -25.38
N ILE A 226 -28.53 -3.52 -24.08
CA ILE A 226 -29.86 -3.86 -23.59
C ILE A 226 -30.87 -2.76 -23.94
N SER A 227 -30.52 -1.50 -23.69
CA SER A 227 -31.37 -0.34 -24.01
C SER A 227 -31.72 -0.30 -25.50
N ASP A 228 -30.75 -0.53 -26.40
CA ASP A 228 -31.00 -0.53 -27.84
C ASP A 228 -31.86 -1.72 -28.27
N ARG A 229 -31.61 -2.91 -27.73
CA ARG A 229 -32.50 -4.07 -27.95
C ARG A 229 -33.93 -3.84 -27.45
N LEU A 230 -34.10 -3.10 -26.35
CA LEU A 230 -35.43 -2.77 -25.83
C LEU A 230 -36.16 -1.73 -26.71
N LYS A 231 -35.42 -0.77 -27.30
CA LYS A 231 -35.97 0.15 -28.31
C LYS A 231 -36.46 -0.62 -29.55
N ASP A 232 -35.69 -1.60 -30.03
CA ASP A 232 -36.08 -2.44 -31.17
C ASP A 232 -37.34 -3.30 -30.89
N MET A 233 -37.65 -3.54 -29.61
CA MET A 233 -38.83 -4.29 -29.18
C MET A 233 -40.06 -3.43 -28.93
N ASP A 234 -40.04 -2.12 -29.25
CA ASP A 234 -41.09 -1.15 -28.89
C ASP A 234 -41.40 -1.11 -27.37
N ILE A 235 -40.43 -1.51 -26.52
CA ILE A 235 -40.58 -1.46 -25.07
C ILE A 235 -40.07 -0.10 -24.60
N ALA A 236 -40.98 0.85 -24.41
CA ALA A 236 -40.65 2.14 -23.83
C ALA A 236 -40.32 2.00 -22.33
N LEU A 237 -39.05 2.27 -21.98
CA LEU A 237 -38.62 2.42 -20.59
C LEU A 237 -39.04 3.80 -20.08
N SER A 238 -39.99 3.87 -19.15
CA SER A 238 -40.29 5.10 -18.40
C SER A 238 -39.58 5.08 -17.05
N SER A 239 -39.28 6.25 -16.49
CA SER A 239 -38.71 6.41 -15.13
C SER A 239 -39.55 5.76 -14.03
N ASP A 240 -40.84 5.52 -14.31
CA ASP A 240 -41.82 5.04 -13.34
C ASP A 240 -42.09 3.53 -13.48
N GLY A 241 -41.33 2.84 -14.32
CA GLY A 241 -41.42 1.39 -14.56
C GLY A 241 -41.59 1.03 -16.03
N ILE A 242 -41.39 -0.27 -16.34
CA ILE A 242 -41.62 -0.82 -17.67
C ILE A 242 -43.13 -0.96 -17.88
N SER A 243 -43.71 -0.08 -18.70
CA SER A 243 -45.03 -0.31 -19.28
C SER A 243 -44.83 -1.07 -20.58
N ILE A 244 -45.11 -2.37 -20.59
CA ILE A 244 -45.17 -3.15 -21.83
C ILE A 244 -46.38 -2.63 -22.61
N GLY A 245 -46.12 -1.71 -23.54
CA GLY A 245 -47.10 -1.24 -24.51
C GLY A 245 -47.70 -2.43 -25.24
N LYS A 246 -49.03 -2.45 -25.31
CA LYS A 246 -49.88 -3.53 -25.82
C LYS A 246 -49.22 -4.33 -26.95
N THR A 247 -49.11 -5.63 -26.69
CA THR A 247 -48.96 -6.71 -27.68
C THR A 247 -49.69 -6.35 -28.97
N ARG A 248 -48.97 -6.39 -30.10
CA ARG A 248 -49.59 -6.60 -31.41
C ARG A 248 -50.61 -7.72 -31.26
N GLU A 249 -51.87 -7.45 -31.58
CA GLU A 249 -52.95 -8.44 -31.56
C GLU A 249 -52.60 -9.59 -32.50
N ILE A 250 -51.96 -10.63 -31.96
CA ILE A 250 -52.05 -11.98 -32.51
C ILE A 250 -53.34 -12.54 -31.91
N SER A 251 -54.33 -12.66 -32.78
CA SER A 251 -55.68 -13.05 -32.43
C SER A 251 -55.73 -14.45 -31.80
N LYS A 252 -56.53 -14.52 -30.71
CA LYS A 252 -57.16 -15.71 -30.12
C LYS A 252 -56.25 -16.72 -29.39
N SER A 253 -55.96 -16.45 -28.12
CA SER A 253 -56.15 -17.44 -27.05
C SER A 253 -56.25 -16.75 -25.67
N LYS A 254 -57.17 -17.24 -24.84
CA LYS A 254 -57.41 -16.79 -23.46
C LYS A 254 -56.11 -16.85 -22.66
N SER A 255 -55.56 -15.71 -22.21
CA SER A 255 -54.47 -15.68 -21.25
C SER A 255 -54.97 -15.21 -19.88
N MET A 256 -54.66 -16.00 -18.83
CA MET A 256 -54.77 -15.59 -17.44
C MET A 256 -53.72 -14.49 -17.18
N GLY A 257 -54.17 -13.33 -16.72
CA GLY A 257 -53.33 -12.18 -16.47
C GLY A 257 -52.49 -12.33 -15.20
N PHE A 258 -51.20 -12.55 -15.37
CA PHE A 258 -50.18 -12.14 -14.41
C PHE A 258 -49.27 -11.13 -15.11
N SER A 259 -49.47 -9.83 -14.87
CA SER A 259 -48.44 -8.85 -15.21
C SER A 259 -47.53 -8.69 -13.99
N LYS A 260 -46.27 -9.09 -14.12
CA LYS A 260 -45.21 -8.62 -13.22
C LYS A 260 -44.54 -7.45 -13.90
N THR A 261 -44.67 -6.27 -13.32
CA THR A 261 -43.85 -5.12 -13.66
C THR A 261 -42.47 -5.32 -13.04
N PHE A 262 -41.43 -5.26 -13.88
CA PHE A 262 -40.05 -5.18 -13.43
C PHE A 262 -39.61 -3.73 -13.63
N THR A 263 -39.01 -3.14 -12.61
CA THR A 263 -38.36 -1.84 -12.74
C THR A 263 -36.98 -2.02 -13.36
N LEU A 264 -36.41 -0.94 -13.93
CA LEU A 264 -35.01 -0.94 -14.38
C LEU A 264 -34.07 -1.31 -13.22
N THR A 265 -34.43 -0.90 -12.00
CA THR A 265 -33.73 -1.25 -10.76
C THR A 265 -33.75 -2.76 -10.49
N ASP A 266 -34.85 -3.46 -10.76
CA ASP A 266 -34.94 -4.92 -10.59
C ASP A 266 -34.04 -5.66 -11.58
N ILE A 267 -34.00 -5.20 -12.83
CA ILE A 267 -33.14 -5.76 -13.87
C ILE A 267 -31.66 -5.54 -13.52
N ILE A 268 -31.31 -4.32 -13.08
CA ILE A 268 -29.95 -4.00 -12.64
C ILE A 268 -29.55 -4.86 -11.43
N ASN A 269 -30.45 -5.04 -10.46
CA ASN A 269 -30.17 -5.88 -9.28
C ASN A 269 -30.03 -7.36 -9.63
N PHE A 270 -30.79 -7.85 -10.62
CA PHE A 270 -30.68 -9.21 -11.16
C PHE A 270 -29.31 -9.45 -11.80
N PHE A 271 -28.85 -8.55 -12.69
CA PHE A 271 -27.53 -8.69 -13.33
C PHE A 271 -26.36 -8.46 -12.36
N ARG A 272 -26.56 -7.68 -11.30
CA ARG A 272 -25.57 -7.48 -10.22
C ARG A 272 -25.53 -8.63 -9.21
N GLY A 273 -26.29 -9.71 -9.40
CA GLY A 273 -26.30 -10.87 -8.51
C GLY A 273 -26.89 -10.60 -7.11
N LYS A 274 -27.50 -9.44 -6.87
CA LYS A 274 -28.13 -9.08 -5.59
C LYS A 274 -29.57 -9.56 -5.54
N ASN A 275 -29.77 -10.88 -5.53
CA ASN A 275 -31.06 -11.43 -5.11
C ASN A 275 -31.08 -11.48 -3.57
N LYS A 276 -31.86 -10.59 -2.94
CA LYS A 276 -32.29 -10.81 -1.56
C LYS A 276 -33.10 -12.11 -1.57
N LYS A 277 -32.58 -13.16 -0.92
CA LYS A 277 -33.37 -14.35 -0.59
C LYS A 277 -34.52 -13.86 0.31
N ASN A 278 -35.75 -13.93 -0.22
CA ASN A 278 -36.96 -13.93 0.60
C ASN A 278 -37.17 -15.34 1.16
#